data_AF-A0A8S7CV66-F1
#
_entry.id   AF-A0A8S7CV66-F1
#
_cell.length_a   1.000
_cell.length_b   1.000
_cell.length_c   1.000
_cell.angle_alpha   90.00
_cell.angle_beta   90.00
_cell.angle_gamma   90.00
#
_symmetry.space_group_name_H-M   'P 1'
#
loop_
_entity.id
_entity.type
_entity.pdbx_description
1 polymer ?
#
loop_
_entity_poly.entity_id
_entity_poly.type
_entity_poly.pdbx_seq_one_letter_code
_entity_poly.pdbx_strand_id
1 'polypeptide(L)'
;MAHGATNSEGARKNISAFYENRNSIGTETNLNDITGLQSGLYFQVYSAQATTAKNYPTNQAGCLQVFQTAAGSIDGCVQVYRVFNTPRAWTRTLTSGTWSDWVEDFTSQSIIGLGNGRYWK
;
A
#
# COMPACT_ATOMS: atom_id res chain seq x y z
N MET A 1 28.45 -2.51 -27.77
CA MET A 1 27.44 -3.16 -26.90
C MET A 1 26.51 -2.10 -26.34
N ALA A 2 25.19 -2.24 -26.52
CA ALA A 2 24.22 -1.27 -26.02
C ALA A 2 24.02 -1.49 -24.52
N HIS A 3 24.39 -0.51 -23.69
CA HIS A 3 24.31 -0.56 -22.23
C HIS A 3 22.90 -0.18 -21.71
N GLY A 4 21.84 -0.55 -22.45
CA GLY A 4 20.45 -0.18 -22.12
C GLY A 4 19.63 -1.40 -21.69
N ALA A 5 18.66 -1.18 -20.80
CA ALA A 5 17.71 -2.23 -20.44
C ALA A 5 16.78 -2.55 -21.63
N THR A 6 16.54 -3.83 -21.86
CA THR A 6 15.71 -4.34 -22.97
C THR A 6 14.21 -4.35 -22.67
N ASN A 7 13.81 -4.00 -21.44
CA ASN A 7 12.42 -3.89 -21.03
C ASN A 7 12.24 -2.81 -19.94
N SER A 8 10.99 -2.43 -19.69
CA SER A 8 10.66 -1.36 -18.75
C SER A 8 11.00 -1.69 -17.29
N GLU A 9 10.99 -2.97 -16.91
CA GLU A 9 11.36 -3.41 -15.57
C GLU A 9 12.86 -3.22 -15.32
N GLY A 10 13.71 -3.71 -16.22
CA GLY A 10 15.15 -3.52 -16.17
C GLY A 10 15.53 -2.04 -16.27
N ALA A 11 14.81 -1.25 -17.07
CA ALA A 11 15.07 0.18 -17.19
C ALA A 11 14.88 0.90 -15.85
N ARG A 12 13.77 0.62 -15.16
CA ARG A 12 13.48 1.20 -13.83
C ARG A 12 14.49 0.74 -12.78
N LYS A 13 14.81 -0.57 -12.74
CA LYS A 13 15.79 -1.13 -11.81
C LYS A 13 17.17 -0.48 -12.01
N ASN A 14 17.60 -0.30 -13.25
CA ASN A 14 18.91 0.27 -13.57
C ASN A 14 19.07 1.75 -13.16
N ILE A 15 17.97 2.50 -13.06
CA ILE A 15 17.98 3.90 -12.63
C ILE A 15 17.49 4.08 -11.18
N SER A 16 17.25 2.99 -10.45
CA SER A 16 16.69 2.99 -9.09
C SER A 16 15.42 3.86 -8.97
N ALA A 17 14.62 3.94 -10.03
CA ALA A 17 13.41 4.75 -10.02
C ALA A 17 12.30 4.08 -9.23
N PHE A 18 11.55 4.89 -8.50
CA PHE A 18 10.33 4.47 -7.86
C PHE A 18 9.32 3.99 -8.92
N TYR A 19 8.73 2.80 -8.74
CA TYR A 19 7.76 2.29 -9.70
C TYR A 19 6.41 2.97 -9.49
N GLU A 20 5.90 3.61 -10.53
CA GLU A 20 4.51 4.06 -10.58
C GLU A 20 3.77 3.20 -11.60
N ASN A 21 2.79 2.43 -11.14
CA ASN A 21 1.89 1.73 -12.03
C ASN A 21 0.87 2.73 -12.59
N ARG A 22 0.98 3.02 -13.89
CA ARG A 22 0.05 3.90 -14.61
C ARG A 22 -1.27 3.24 -15.00
N ASN A 23 -1.42 1.95 -14.71
CA ASN A 23 -2.65 1.22 -14.92
C ASN A 23 -3.34 0.96 -13.57
N SER A 24 -4.67 0.96 -13.58
CA SER A 24 -5.45 0.55 -12.40
C SER A 24 -5.04 -0.87 -12.00
N ILE A 25 -5.03 -1.14 -10.70
CA ILE A 25 -4.94 -2.50 -10.18
C ILE A 25 -6.03 -3.33 -10.88
N GLY A 26 -5.62 -4.47 -11.44
CA GLY A 26 -6.47 -5.34 -12.24
C GLY A 26 -7.68 -5.81 -11.46
N THR A 27 -8.77 -6.13 -12.17
CA THR A 27 -10.04 -6.51 -11.53
C THR A 27 -9.84 -7.67 -10.57
N GLU A 28 -9.10 -8.71 -10.95
CA GLU A 28 -8.88 -9.91 -10.12
C GLU A 28 -7.64 -9.85 -9.23
N THR A 29 -6.91 -8.74 -9.19
CA THR A 29 -5.67 -8.65 -8.43
C THR A 29 -5.95 -8.63 -6.93
N ASN A 30 -5.30 -9.54 -6.20
CA ASN A 30 -5.31 -9.52 -4.74
C ASN A 30 -4.17 -8.62 -4.22
N LEU A 31 -4.42 -7.81 -3.19
CA LEU A 31 -3.37 -6.95 -2.64
C LEU A 31 -2.21 -7.72 -2.00
N ASN A 32 -2.41 -9.00 -1.66
CA ASN A 32 -1.35 -9.87 -1.15
C ASN A 32 -0.36 -10.29 -2.26
N ASP A 33 -0.74 -10.18 -3.52
CA ASP A 33 0.13 -10.49 -4.67
C ASP A 33 1.10 -9.34 -4.99
N ILE A 34 0.96 -8.19 -4.32
CA ILE A 34 1.80 -7.00 -4.50
C ILE A 34 2.74 -6.89 -3.29
N THR A 35 3.92 -7.50 -3.38
CA THR A 35 4.88 -7.56 -2.26
C THR A 35 6.00 -6.52 -2.42
N GLY A 36 7.03 -6.58 -1.57
CA GLY A 36 8.20 -5.71 -1.65
C GLY A 36 8.95 -5.77 -2.99
N LEU A 37 8.88 -6.89 -3.72
CA LEU A 37 9.45 -7.00 -5.06
C LEU A 37 8.75 -6.11 -6.10
N GLN A 38 7.50 -5.74 -5.80
CA GLN A 38 6.68 -4.81 -6.56
C GLN A 38 6.48 -3.52 -5.75
N SER A 39 7.54 -3.05 -5.09
CA SER A 39 7.49 -1.74 -4.41
C SER A 39 7.18 -0.63 -5.41
N GLY A 40 6.25 0.24 -5.04
CA GLY A 40 5.70 1.22 -5.98
C GLY A 40 4.40 1.87 -5.53
N LEU A 41 3.84 2.69 -6.43
CA LEU A 41 2.56 3.37 -6.32
C LEU A 41 1.58 2.74 -7.29
N TYR A 42 0.39 2.45 -6.79
CA TYR A 42 -0.70 1.84 -7.51
C TYR A 42 -2.00 2.58 -7.21
N PHE A 43 -2.98 2.48 -8.11
CA PHE A 43 -4.30 3.04 -7.89
C PHE A 43 -5.39 2.04 -8.27
N GLN A 44 -6.52 2.11 -7.58
CA GLN A 44 -7.73 1.36 -7.86
C GLN A 44 -8.83 2.37 -8.18
N VAL A 45 -9.33 2.35 -9.41
CA VAL A 45 -10.34 3.30 -9.89
C VAL A 45 -11.75 2.92 -9.43
N TYR A 46 -12.02 1.62 -9.27
CA TYR A 46 -13.37 1.12 -9.03
C TYR A 46 -13.54 0.58 -7.61
N SER A 47 -14.41 1.19 -6.81
CA SER A 47 -14.76 0.69 -5.47
C SER A 47 -15.35 -0.73 -5.52
N ALA A 48 -16.00 -1.11 -6.62
CA ALA A 48 -16.49 -2.48 -6.83
C ALA A 48 -15.37 -3.54 -6.89
N GLN A 49 -14.13 -3.12 -7.19
CA GLN A 49 -12.95 -4.00 -7.27
C GLN A 49 -12.08 -3.93 -6.01
N ALA A 50 -12.21 -2.86 -5.21
CA ALA A 50 -11.65 -2.79 -3.87
C ALA A 50 -12.53 -3.61 -2.91
N THR A 51 -12.25 -4.89 -2.71
CA THR A 51 -13.05 -5.75 -1.82
C THR A 51 -12.18 -6.38 -0.73
N THR A 52 -12.78 -6.63 0.44
CA THR A 52 -12.11 -7.33 1.54
C THR A 52 -11.66 -8.74 1.15
N ALA A 53 -12.41 -9.43 0.28
CA ALA A 53 -12.00 -10.71 -0.30
C ALA A 53 -10.71 -10.63 -1.12
N LYS A 54 -10.38 -9.45 -1.67
CA LYS A 54 -9.13 -9.14 -2.38
C LYS A 54 -8.08 -8.49 -1.48
N ASN A 55 -8.25 -8.60 -0.16
CA ASN A 55 -7.39 -8.06 0.90
C ASN A 55 -7.29 -6.52 0.92
N TYR A 56 -8.30 -5.82 0.39
CA TYR A 56 -8.42 -4.38 0.63
C TYR A 56 -8.90 -4.10 2.06
N PRO A 57 -8.42 -3.02 2.71
CA PRO A 57 -8.87 -2.64 4.05
C PRO A 57 -10.32 -2.13 4.08
N THR A 58 -10.85 -1.69 2.93
CA THR A 58 -12.17 -1.08 2.80
C THR A 58 -12.73 -1.29 1.40
N ASN A 59 -14.05 -1.20 1.25
CA ASN A 59 -14.76 -1.33 -0.03
C ASN A 59 -14.76 -0.04 -0.86
N GLN A 60 -13.63 0.67 -0.90
CA GLN A 60 -13.52 1.98 -1.54
C GLN A 60 -12.27 2.07 -2.42
N ALA A 61 -12.43 2.68 -3.60
CA ALA A 61 -11.35 3.05 -4.50
C ALA A 61 -10.31 3.96 -3.82
N GLY A 62 -9.09 3.98 -4.36
CA GLY A 62 -7.98 4.62 -3.68
C GLY A 62 -6.63 4.37 -4.30
N CYS A 63 -5.57 4.69 -3.57
CA CYS A 63 -4.19 4.41 -3.95
C CYS A 63 -3.52 3.50 -2.93
N LEU A 64 -2.66 2.62 -3.43
CA LEU A 64 -1.81 1.74 -2.65
C LEU A 64 -0.36 2.17 -2.85
N GLN A 65 0.34 2.34 -1.74
CA GLN A 65 1.78 2.54 -1.71
C GLN A 65 2.42 1.29 -1.12
N VAL A 66 3.50 0.80 -1.73
CA VAL A 66 4.23 -0.38 -1.27
C VAL A 66 5.70 0.00 -1.08
N PHE A 67 6.17 -0.10 0.16
CA PHE A 67 7.55 0.20 0.54
C PHE A 67 8.26 -1.09 0.91
N GLN A 68 9.26 -1.50 0.13
CA GLN A 68 10.05 -2.67 0.45
C GLN A 68 10.89 -2.42 1.69
N THR A 69 10.82 -3.34 2.66
CA THR A 69 11.69 -3.35 3.84
C THR A 69 12.77 -4.42 3.72
N ALA A 70 12.53 -5.48 2.94
CA ALA A 70 13.36 -6.68 2.85
C ALA A 70 13.69 -7.31 4.23
N ALA A 71 12.94 -6.95 5.28
CA ALA A 71 13.15 -7.41 6.63
C ALA A 71 12.51 -8.79 6.82
N GLY A 72 13.31 -9.80 7.18
CA GLY A 72 12.87 -11.19 7.36
C GLY A 72 12.66 -11.98 6.05
N SER A 73 12.32 -11.31 4.94
CA SER A 73 12.32 -11.85 3.58
C SER A 73 12.50 -10.72 2.57
N ILE A 74 13.04 -11.00 1.38
CA ILE A 74 13.17 -10.01 0.30
C ILE A 74 11.81 -9.43 -0.12
N ASP A 75 10.74 -10.20 0.04
CA ASP A 75 9.36 -9.77 -0.25
C ASP A 75 8.77 -8.86 0.84
N GLY A 76 9.46 -8.73 1.99
CA GLY A 76 9.01 -7.95 3.13
C GLY A 76 8.73 -6.50 2.75
N CYS A 77 7.56 -6.00 3.15
CA CYS A 77 7.11 -4.66 2.80
C CYS A 77 6.12 -4.06 3.80
N VAL A 78 5.99 -2.74 3.75
CA VAL A 78 4.89 -1.99 4.33
C VAL A 78 3.95 -1.58 3.19
N GLN A 79 2.67 -1.85 3.37
CA GLN A 79 1.63 -1.35 2.47
C GLN A 79 0.83 -0.25 3.16
N VAL A 80 0.56 0.83 2.42
CA VAL A 80 -0.32 1.93 2.87
C VAL A 80 -1.41 2.13 1.83
N TYR A 81 -2.67 2.04 2.24
CA TYR A 81 -3.82 2.28 1.37
C TYR A 81 -4.53 3.58 1.78
N ARG A 82 -4.78 4.47 0.82
CA ARG A 82 -5.57 5.71 1.03
C ARG A 82 -6.78 5.72 0.13
N VAL A 83 -7.93 6.07 0.68
CA VAL A 83 -9.16 6.16 -0.11
C VAL A 83 -9.29 7.50 -0.84
N PHE A 84 -10.03 7.50 -1.94
CA PHE A 84 -10.15 8.66 -2.82
C PHE A 84 -10.97 9.83 -2.25
N ASN A 85 -11.92 9.55 -1.34
CA ASN A 85 -12.96 10.51 -0.94
C ASN A 85 -12.90 10.94 0.53
N THR A 86 -12.02 10.35 1.33
CA THR A 86 -11.83 10.72 2.73
C THR A 86 -10.34 10.66 3.06
N PRO A 87 -9.86 11.43 4.06
CA PRO A 87 -8.44 11.42 4.46
C PRO A 87 -8.08 10.19 5.31
N ARG A 88 -8.75 9.05 5.08
CA ARG A 88 -8.51 7.80 5.81
C ARG A 88 -7.39 7.01 5.14
N ALA A 89 -6.51 6.45 5.96
CA ALA A 89 -5.41 5.61 5.52
C ALA A 89 -5.37 4.35 6.38
N TRP A 90 -4.90 3.25 5.78
CA TRP A 90 -4.64 2.01 6.49
C TRP A 90 -3.23 1.55 6.19
N THR A 91 -2.59 1.00 7.20
CA THR A 91 -1.23 0.47 7.13
C THR A 91 -1.23 -1.00 7.52
N ARG A 92 -0.47 -1.82 6.80
CA ARG A 92 -0.16 -3.20 7.17
C ARG A 92 1.26 -3.57 6.77
N THR A 93 1.76 -4.67 7.31
CA THR A 93 3.11 -5.16 7.00
C THR A 93 3.09 -6.60 6.53
N LEU A 94 4.05 -6.95 5.68
CA LEU A 94 4.43 -8.32 5.33
C LEU A 94 5.78 -8.59 5.98
N THR A 95 5.83 -9.53 6.93
CA THR A 95 7.05 -9.94 7.61
C THR A 95 7.18 -11.46 7.53
N SER A 96 8.30 -11.95 6.99
CA SER A 96 8.58 -13.39 6.86
C SER A 96 7.43 -14.20 6.23
N GLY A 97 6.79 -13.64 5.19
CA GLY A 97 5.67 -14.28 4.49
C GLY A 97 4.30 -14.16 5.17
N THR A 98 4.22 -13.50 6.33
CA THR A 98 2.96 -13.30 7.07
C THR A 98 2.50 -11.85 6.97
N TRP A 99 1.26 -11.65 6.53
CA TRP A 99 0.61 -10.34 6.53
C TRP A 99 0.04 -10.02 7.91
N SER A 100 0.25 -8.81 8.40
CA SER A 100 -0.53 -8.26 9.51
C SER A 100 -1.94 -7.90 9.06
N ASP A 101 -2.85 -7.77 10.02
CA ASP A 101 -4.11 -7.09 9.78
C ASP A 101 -3.86 -5.62 9.35
N TRP A 102 -4.84 -5.06 8.65
CA TRP A 102 -4.87 -3.64 8.35
C TRP A 102 -5.20 -2.82 9.60
N VAL A 103 -4.38 -1.83 9.90
CA VAL A 103 -4.61 -0.87 10.98
C VAL A 103 -4.94 0.48 10.37
N GLU A 104 -6.02 1.12 10.81
CA GLU A 104 -6.40 2.46 10.35
C GLU A 104 -5.59 3.55 11.04
N ASP A 105 -5.09 4.51 10.27
CA ASP A 105 -4.36 5.68 10.77
C ASP A 105 -5.37 6.73 11.26
N PHE A 106 -5.48 6.93 12.58
CA PHE A 106 -6.36 7.94 13.16
C PHE A 106 -5.75 9.34 13.04
N THR A 107 -6.47 10.25 12.39
CA THR A 107 -6.13 11.69 12.40
C THR A 107 -6.82 12.40 13.57
N SER A 108 -6.43 13.64 13.86
CA SER A 108 -7.02 14.44 14.96
C SER A 108 -8.54 14.66 14.86
N GLN A 109 -9.16 14.38 13.70
CA GLN A 109 -10.61 14.38 13.51
C GLN A 109 -11.28 13.03 13.79
N SER A 110 -10.50 11.97 13.96
CA SER A 110 -10.97 10.59 14.21
C SER A 110 -10.97 10.23 15.70
N ILE A 111 -10.27 11.03 16.52
CA ILE A 111 -10.37 11.00 17.97
C ILE A 111 -11.66 11.72 18.33
N ILE A 112 -12.65 11.00 18.89
CA ILE A 112 -13.77 11.64 19.60
C ILE A 112 -13.13 12.62 20.57
N GLY A 113 -13.42 13.91 20.40
CA GLY A 113 -12.88 14.97 21.23
C GLY A 113 -13.26 14.76 22.70
N LEU A 114 -12.47 14.00 23.44
CA LEU A 114 -12.30 14.19 24.87
C LEU A 114 -11.41 15.41 25.03
N GLY A 115 -12.03 16.57 24.79
CA GLY A 115 -11.42 17.87 25.03
C GLY A 115 -10.91 17.95 26.47
N ASN A 116 -9.74 18.58 26.60
CA ASN A 116 -9.18 19.10 27.84
C ASN A 116 -9.02 18.12 29.01
N GLY A 117 -7.77 17.69 29.20
CA GLY A 117 -7.13 17.57 30.50
C GLY A 117 -7.83 16.70 31.55
N ARG A 118 -7.35 15.47 31.71
CA ARG A 118 -7.48 14.75 32.99
C ARG A 118 -6.14 14.18 33.41
N TYR A 119 -5.31 15.05 33.99
CA TYR A 119 -4.35 14.69 35.02
C TYR A 119 -5.05 13.85 36.08
N TRP A 120 -4.56 12.65 36.41
CA TRP A 120 -4.67 12.11 37.76
C TRP A 120 -3.50 11.16 38.08
N LYS A 121 -2.69 11.65 39.02
CA LYS A 121 -1.85 11.01 40.04
C LYS A 121 -0.56 10.33 39.58
#